data_AF-A0A4Q4D9Y9-F1
#
_entry.id   AF-A0A4Q4D9Y9-F1
#
_cell.length_a   1.000
_cell.length_b   1.000
_cell.length_c   1.000
_cell.angle_alpha   90.00
_cell.angle_beta   90.00
_cell.angle_gamma   90.00
#
_symmetry.space_group_name_H-M   'P 1'
#
loop_
_entity.id
_entity.type
_entity.pdbx_description
1 polymer ?
#
loop_
_entity_poly.entity_id
_entity_poly.type
_entity_poly.pdbx_seq_one_letter_code
_entity_poly.pdbx_strand_id
1 'polypeptide(L)'
;MATGRTHRPATRSRGIPEATVARLPLYLRALTALSERSVPTVSSEELATAAGVNSAKLRKDFSYLGSYGTRGVGYDVEYLVYQISRELGLTQDWPVVIVGIGNLGAALANYGGFASRGFRVAALIDADPAMAGKPVAGMPVQHADELEKIITDNGVSIGVIATPAGAAQQVCERLVAAGVTSILNFAPTVLSVPDGVDVRKVDLSIELQILAFHEQRKAGEGAAAEAALAAERGSAVHVADAVEADAADADVDAPEADSAAASRKGPDGDVPAVMPA
;
A
#
# COMPACT_ATOMS: atom_id res chain seq x y z
N MET A 1 -39.66 25.51 30.83
CA MET A 1 -40.50 24.86 29.79
C MET A 1 -39.84 25.14 28.45
N ALA A 2 -39.54 24.23 27.54
CA ALA A 2 -39.55 22.78 27.50
C ALA A 2 -38.37 22.38 26.59
N THR A 3 -37.53 21.44 27.04
CA THR A 3 -36.40 20.92 26.29
C THR A 3 -36.91 19.98 25.20
N GLY A 4 -36.67 20.34 23.93
CA GLY A 4 -37.02 19.53 22.78
C GLY A 4 -36.12 18.29 22.71
N ARG A 5 -36.70 17.13 23.05
CA ARG A 5 -36.11 15.81 22.82
C ARG A 5 -35.92 15.62 21.31
N THR A 6 -34.67 15.53 20.87
CA THR A 6 -34.36 15.00 19.54
C THR A 6 -34.58 13.49 19.57
N HIS A 7 -35.54 13.06 18.76
CA HIS A 7 -35.87 11.67 18.50
C HIS A 7 -34.70 11.03 17.73
N ARG A 8 -33.87 10.24 18.43
CA ARG A 8 -32.85 9.39 17.82
C ARG A 8 -33.53 8.11 17.34
N PRO A 9 -33.63 7.83 16.02
CA PRO A 9 -34.10 6.54 15.57
C PRO A 9 -33.09 5.47 16.00
N ALA A 10 -33.62 4.42 16.62
CA ALA A 10 -32.86 3.30 17.15
C ALA A 10 -32.58 2.28 16.05
N THR A 11 -31.35 2.24 15.54
CA THR A 11 -30.74 1.03 14.99
C THR A 11 -29.40 0.84 15.66
N ARG A 12 -29.37 -0.06 16.66
CA ARG A 12 -28.14 -0.53 17.29
C ARG A 12 -27.42 -1.47 16.32
N SER A 13 -26.59 -0.96 15.42
CA SER A 13 -25.43 -1.73 14.98
C SER A 13 -24.36 -1.57 16.08
N ARG A 14 -23.67 -2.66 16.45
CA ARG A 14 -22.37 -2.49 17.11
C ARG A 14 -21.46 -1.90 16.05
N GLY A 15 -21.46 -0.57 15.93
CA GLY A 15 -20.80 0.13 14.83
C GLY A 15 -19.35 -0.32 14.72
N ILE A 16 -19.00 -0.88 13.55
CA ILE A 16 -17.62 -1.24 13.24
C ILE A 16 -16.82 0.06 13.28
N PRO A 17 -15.72 0.14 14.05
CA PRO A 17 -14.90 1.34 14.08
C PRO A 17 -14.43 1.73 12.67
N GLU A 18 -14.40 3.02 12.36
CA GLU A 18 -13.96 3.52 11.04
C GLU A 18 -12.54 3.03 10.70
N ALA A 19 -11.65 2.98 11.70
CA ALA A 19 -10.31 2.43 11.54
C ALA A 19 -10.32 0.95 11.11
N THR A 20 -11.31 0.18 11.54
CA THR A 20 -11.50 -1.22 11.10
C THR A 20 -12.04 -1.25 9.67
N VAL A 21 -13.02 -0.43 9.32
CA VAL A 21 -13.55 -0.29 7.94
C VAL A 21 -12.42 0.04 6.96
N ALA A 22 -11.51 0.94 7.32
CA ALA A 22 -10.34 1.28 6.50
C ALA A 22 -9.36 0.10 6.28
N ARG A 23 -9.34 -0.90 7.18
CA ARG A 23 -8.48 -2.09 7.06
C ARG A 23 -9.15 -3.28 6.38
N LEU A 24 -10.48 -3.37 6.41
CA LEU A 24 -11.22 -4.48 5.78
C LEU A 24 -10.82 -4.73 4.31
N PRO A 25 -10.62 -3.70 3.46
CA PRO A 25 -10.14 -3.92 2.09
C PRO A 25 -8.79 -4.63 1.99
N LEU A 26 -7.88 -4.41 2.95
CA LEU A 26 -6.58 -5.08 3.00
C LEU A 26 -6.73 -6.56 3.31
N TYR A 27 -7.62 -6.90 4.25
CA TYR A 27 -7.96 -8.29 4.58
C TYR A 27 -8.62 -8.99 3.41
N LEU A 28 -9.57 -8.32 2.75
CA LEU A 28 -10.23 -8.86 1.57
C LEU A 28 -9.23 -9.15 0.46
N ARG A 29 -8.29 -8.25 0.18
CA ARG A 29 -7.23 -8.48 -0.81
C ARG A 29 -6.39 -9.72 -0.49
N ALA A 30 -5.97 -9.88 0.75
CA ALA A 30 -5.19 -11.05 1.18
C ALA A 30 -5.99 -12.35 1.07
N LEU A 31 -7.27 -12.32 1.46
CA LEU A 31 -8.19 -13.46 1.37
C LEU A 31 -8.50 -13.84 -0.07
N THR A 32 -8.72 -12.88 -0.97
CA THR A 32 -8.93 -13.15 -2.40
C THR A 32 -7.72 -13.88 -2.99
N ALA A 33 -6.49 -13.45 -2.68
CA ALA A 33 -5.29 -14.13 -3.14
C ALA A 33 -5.12 -15.54 -2.55
N LEU A 34 -5.65 -15.81 -1.35
CA LEU A 34 -5.70 -17.17 -0.78
C LEU A 34 -6.76 -18.03 -1.46
N SER A 35 -7.93 -17.46 -1.74
CA SER A 35 -9.04 -18.11 -2.44
C SER A 35 -8.68 -18.51 -3.88
N GLU A 36 -7.99 -17.62 -4.61
CA GLU A 36 -7.47 -17.91 -5.97
C GLU A 36 -6.48 -19.09 -5.99
N ARG A 37 -5.81 -19.35 -4.86
CA ARG A 37 -4.91 -20.52 -4.68
C ARG A 37 -5.63 -21.72 -4.07
N SER A 38 -6.96 -21.67 -3.96
CA SER A 38 -7.81 -22.71 -3.37
C SER A 38 -7.39 -23.10 -1.94
N VAL A 39 -6.89 -22.14 -1.16
CA VAL A 39 -6.59 -22.35 0.27
C VAL A 39 -7.92 -22.35 1.03
N PRO A 40 -8.31 -23.45 1.69
CA PRO A 40 -9.62 -23.54 2.35
C PRO A 40 -9.66 -22.76 3.66
N THR A 41 -8.57 -22.80 4.43
CA THR A 41 -8.48 -22.20 5.77
C THR A 41 -7.18 -21.44 5.96
N VAL A 42 -7.22 -20.35 6.73
CA VAL A 42 -6.04 -19.55 7.06
C VAL A 42 -6.00 -19.19 8.54
N SER A 43 -4.82 -19.23 9.16
CA SER A 43 -4.66 -18.77 10.54
C SER A 43 -4.72 -17.25 10.66
N SER A 44 -5.02 -16.73 11.85
CA SER A 44 -4.96 -15.28 12.11
C SER A 44 -3.58 -14.67 11.94
N GLU A 45 -2.52 -15.48 12.06
CA GLU A 45 -1.14 -15.01 11.97
C GLU A 45 -0.70 -14.90 10.52
N GLU A 46 -0.94 -15.95 9.72
CA GLU A 46 -0.69 -15.93 8.28
C GLU A 46 -1.49 -14.84 7.58
N LEU A 47 -2.77 -14.69 7.92
CA LEU A 47 -3.60 -13.66 7.30
C LEU A 47 -3.17 -12.25 7.70
N ALA A 48 -2.76 -12.06 8.95
CA ALA A 48 -2.26 -10.76 9.42
C ALA A 48 -0.95 -10.37 8.72
N THR A 49 -0.04 -11.33 8.56
CA THR A 49 1.20 -11.15 7.79
C THR A 49 0.90 -10.81 6.33
N ALA A 50 0.00 -11.55 5.68
CA ALA A 50 -0.39 -11.28 4.29
C ALA A 50 -1.06 -9.91 4.11
N ALA A 51 -1.82 -9.44 5.11
CA ALA A 51 -2.46 -8.13 5.11
C ALA A 51 -1.56 -6.98 5.62
N GLY A 52 -0.36 -7.28 6.13
CA GLY A 52 0.56 -6.28 6.69
C GLY A 52 0.08 -5.67 8.01
N VAL A 53 -0.65 -6.42 8.84
CA VAL A 53 -1.15 -5.96 10.15
C VAL A 53 -0.68 -6.86 11.30
N ASN A 54 -0.87 -6.41 12.53
CA ASN A 54 -0.68 -7.25 13.71
C ASN A 54 -1.86 -8.22 13.91
N SER A 55 -1.57 -9.50 14.21
CA SER A 55 -2.59 -10.54 14.40
C SER A 55 -3.59 -10.25 15.52
N ALA A 56 -3.19 -9.56 16.59
CA ALA A 56 -4.10 -9.11 17.64
C ALA A 56 -5.08 -8.04 17.15
N LYS A 57 -4.62 -7.12 16.28
CA LYS A 57 -5.50 -6.13 15.63
C LYS A 57 -6.49 -6.82 14.69
N LEU A 58 -6.03 -7.78 13.88
CA LEU A 58 -6.89 -8.55 12.98
C LEU A 58 -8.00 -9.29 13.74
N ARG A 59 -7.65 -10.01 14.82
CA ARG A 59 -8.65 -10.73 15.64
C ARG A 59 -9.67 -9.76 16.25
N LYS A 60 -9.22 -8.59 16.70
CA LYS A 60 -10.11 -7.53 17.21
C LYS A 60 -11.03 -7.00 16.11
N ASP A 61 -10.51 -6.74 14.93
CA ASP A 61 -11.30 -6.27 13.78
C ASP A 61 -12.39 -7.27 13.39
N PHE A 62 -12.03 -8.55 13.29
CA PHE A 62 -12.98 -9.60 12.93
C PHE A 62 -14.02 -9.83 14.02
N SER A 63 -13.69 -9.58 15.29
CA SER A 63 -14.68 -9.67 16.38
C SER A 63 -15.86 -8.70 16.25
N TYR A 64 -15.70 -7.60 15.48
CA TYR A 64 -16.79 -6.69 15.17
C TYR A 64 -17.71 -7.21 14.06
N LEU A 65 -17.18 -8.01 13.13
CA LEU A 65 -17.94 -8.62 12.04
C LEU A 65 -18.71 -9.85 12.53
N GLY A 66 -18.10 -10.65 13.41
CA GLY A 66 -18.70 -11.85 13.97
C GLY A 66 -17.66 -12.84 14.49
N SER A 67 -18.11 -14.02 14.89
CA SER A 67 -17.21 -15.13 15.22
C SER A 67 -17.06 -16.03 14.00
N TYR A 68 -15.99 -15.82 13.23
CA TYR A 68 -15.75 -16.53 11.97
C TYR A 68 -14.52 -17.44 12.00
N GLY A 69 -13.89 -17.55 13.18
CA GLY A 69 -12.72 -18.38 13.39
C GLY A 69 -13.03 -19.51 14.36
N THR A 70 -12.56 -20.71 14.04
CA THR A 70 -12.58 -21.84 14.97
C THR A 70 -11.21 -21.98 15.61
N ARG A 71 -11.16 -22.02 16.96
CA ARG A 71 -9.90 -22.22 17.69
C ARG A 71 -9.23 -23.51 17.20
N GLY A 72 -7.95 -23.41 16.82
CA GLY A 72 -7.17 -24.54 16.31
C GLY A 72 -7.34 -24.86 14.83
N VAL A 73 -8.31 -24.24 14.13
CA VAL A 73 -8.54 -24.45 12.68
C VAL A 73 -8.25 -23.18 11.87
N GLY A 74 -8.55 -22.00 12.43
CA GLY A 74 -8.41 -20.73 11.73
C GLY A 74 -9.73 -20.27 11.12
N TYR A 75 -9.64 -19.53 10.03
CA TYR A 75 -10.77 -18.96 9.32
C TYR A 75 -11.01 -19.67 8.00
N ASP A 76 -12.27 -19.93 7.67
CA ASP A 76 -12.66 -20.33 6.33
C ASP A 76 -12.49 -19.15 5.36
N VAL A 77 -11.70 -19.37 4.30
CA VAL A 77 -11.28 -18.30 3.39
C VAL A 77 -12.46 -17.80 2.55
N GLU A 78 -13.21 -18.70 1.90
CA GLU A 78 -14.33 -18.31 1.04
C GLU A 78 -15.45 -17.63 1.84
N TYR A 79 -15.75 -18.17 3.01
CA TYR A 79 -16.75 -17.59 3.90
C TYR A 79 -16.32 -16.20 4.37
N LEU A 80 -15.05 -15.99 4.75
CA LEU A 80 -14.57 -14.65 5.12
C LEU A 80 -14.57 -13.67 3.95
N VAL A 81 -14.20 -14.10 2.75
CA VAL A 81 -14.31 -13.26 1.53
C VAL A 81 -15.75 -12.77 1.40
N TYR A 82 -16.72 -13.67 1.47
CA TYR A 82 -18.14 -13.32 1.37
C TYR A 82 -18.58 -12.34 2.48
N GLN A 83 -18.26 -12.61 3.75
CA GLN A 83 -18.67 -11.76 4.87
C GLN A 83 -18.07 -10.35 4.77
N ILE A 84 -16.78 -10.24 4.45
CA ILE A 84 -16.11 -8.94 4.34
C ILE A 84 -16.63 -8.18 3.10
N SER A 85 -16.82 -8.85 1.96
CA SER A 85 -17.41 -8.23 0.78
C SER A 85 -18.82 -7.70 1.06
N ARG A 86 -19.64 -8.46 1.78
CA ARG A 86 -20.99 -8.03 2.19
C ARG A 86 -20.94 -6.82 3.11
N GLU A 87 -20.07 -6.82 4.12
CA GLU A 87 -19.95 -5.69 5.05
C GLU A 87 -19.44 -4.42 4.39
N LEU A 88 -18.54 -4.56 3.41
CA LEU A 88 -18.05 -3.45 2.58
C LEU A 88 -19.05 -3.00 1.50
N GLY A 89 -20.21 -3.66 1.38
CA GLY A 89 -21.20 -3.37 0.34
C GLY A 89 -20.75 -3.75 -1.08
N LEU A 90 -19.74 -4.61 -1.24
CA LEU A 90 -19.20 -5.02 -2.54
C LEU A 90 -20.01 -6.17 -3.19
N THR A 91 -21.17 -6.51 -2.63
CA THR A 91 -22.10 -7.48 -3.21
C THR A 91 -23.09 -6.85 -4.20
N GLN A 92 -22.99 -5.54 -4.42
CA GLN A 92 -23.76 -4.78 -5.39
C GLN A 92 -22.82 -3.93 -6.25
N ASP A 93 -23.28 -3.52 -7.43
CA ASP A 93 -22.55 -2.62 -8.29
C ASP A 93 -22.75 -1.16 -7.84
N TRP A 94 -21.65 -0.45 -7.68
CA TRP A 94 -21.58 0.98 -7.40
C TRP A 94 -21.21 1.72 -8.69
N PRO A 95 -22.15 2.48 -9.29
CA PRO A 95 -21.85 3.29 -10.46
C PRO A 95 -20.94 4.47 -10.10
N VAL A 96 -19.80 4.56 -10.78
CA VAL A 96 -18.75 5.56 -10.55
C VAL A 96 -18.68 6.52 -11.73
N VAL A 97 -18.62 7.82 -11.47
CA VAL A 97 -18.25 8.83 -12.47
C VAL A 97 -16.81 9.29 -12.24
N ILE A 98 -16.01 9.39 -13.31
CA ILE A 98 -14.65 9.93 -13.26
C ILE A 98 -14.66 11.30 -13.94
N VAL A 99 -14.28 12.34 -13.20
CA VAL A 99 -14.21 13.72 -13.70
C VAL A 99 -12.74 14.16 -13.82
N GLY A 100 -12.37 14.59 -15.03
CA GLY A 100 -11.01 14.91 -15.44
C GLY A 100 -10.32 13.70 -16.08
N ILE A 101 -10.35 13.61 -17.41
CA ILE A 101 -9.77 12.52 -18.21
C ILE A 101 -8.41 12.95 -18.78
N GLY A 102 -7.56 13.48 -17.91
CA GLY A 102 -6.12 13.60 -18.16
C GLY A 102 -5.40 12.25 -18.01
N ASN A 103 -4.07 12.26 -17.82
CA ASN A 103 -3.28 11.04 -17.66
C ASN A 103 -3.80 10.14 -16.52
N LEU A 104 -4.10 10.73 -15.36
CA LEU A 104 -4.56 9.98 -14.19
C LEU A 104 -5.99 9.45 -14.39
N GLY A 105 -6.92 10.30 -14.85
CA GLY A 105 -8.30 9.88 -15.10
C GLY A 105 -8.39 8.76 -16.13
N ALA A 106 -7.62 8.85 -17.22
CA ALA A 106 -7.54 7.78 -18.23
C ALA A 106 -6.94 6.48 -17.66
N ALA A 107 -5.92 6.56 -16.80
CA ALA A 107 -5.37 5.38 -16.13
C ALA A 107 -6.38 4.73 -15.19
N LEU A 108 -7.12 5.53 -14.41
CA LEU A 108 -8.19 5.05 -13.52
C LEU A 108 -9.34 4.41 -14.31
N ALA A 109 -9.73 4.98 -15.45
CA ALA A 109 -10.76 4.42 -16.32
C ALA A 109 -10.38 3.05 -16.89
N ASN A 110 -9.10 2.84 -17.22
CA ASN A 110 -8.59 1.57 -17.74
C ASN A 110 -8.27 0.55 -16.62
N TYR A 111 -8.44 0.91 -15.36
CA TYR A 111 -8.10 0.02 -14.25
C TYR A 111 -9.20 -1.04 -14.04
N GLY A 112 -8.99 -2.23 -14.59
CA GLY A 112 -9.92 -3.36 -14.46
C GLY A 112 -10.20 -3.81 -13.02
N GLY A 113 -9.37 -3.39 -12.06
CA GLY A 113 -9.57 -3.69 -10.64
C GLY A 113 -10.84 -3.06 -10.04
N PHE A 114 -11.40 -2.00 -10.63
CA PHE A 114 -12.68 -1.43 -10.17
C PHE A 114 -13.86 -2.36 -10.44
N ALA A 115 -14.03 -2.82 -11.68
CA ALA A 115 -15.13 -3.70 -12.06
C ALA A 115 -15.12 -5.01 -11.25
N SER A 116 -13.93 -5.60 -11.05
CA SER A 116 -13.78 -6.83 -10.24
C SER A 116 -14.17 -6.68 -8.77
N ARG A 117 -14.32 -5.43 -8.28
CA ARG A 117 -14.64 -5.11 -6.88
C ARG A 117 -16.02 -4.46 -6.73
N GLY A 118 -16.89 -4.57 -7.74
CA GLY A 118 -18.23 -3.99 -7.71
C GLY A 118 -18.27 -2.48 -7.97
N PHE A 119 -17.19 -1.89 -8.51
CA PHE A 119 -17.17 -0.48 -8.91
C PHE A 119 -17.24 -0.39 -10.44
N ARG A 120 -18.43 -0.06 -10.96
CA ARG A 120 -18.65 0.06 -12.40
C ARG A 120 -18.44 1.50 -12.82
N VAL A 121 -17.44 1.77 -13.67
CA VAL A 121 -17.30 3.08 -14.31
C VAL A 121 -18.51 3.31 -15.23
N ALA A 122 -19.35 4.26 -14.85
CA ALA A 122 -20.61 4.56 -15.54
C ALA A 122 -20.47 5.71 -16.54
N ALA A 123 -19.58 6.67 -16.26
CA ALA A 123 -19.32 7.79 -17.14
C ALA A 123 -17.91 8.38 -16.93
N LEU A 124 -17.38 8.93 -18.02
CA LEU A 124 -16.13 9.69 -18.05
C LEU A 124 -16.45 11.13 -18.45
N ILE A 125 -15.98 12.10 -17.67
CA ILE A 125 -16.35 13.51 -17.81
C ILE A 125 -15.09 14.35 -17.96
N ASP A 126 -15.06 15.24 -18.96
CA ASP A 126 -14.01 16.25 -19.10
C ASP A 126 -14.60 17.60 -19.51
N ALA A 127 -13.92 18.69 -19.12
CA ALA A 127 -14.30 20.05 -19.47
C ALA A 127 -13.64 20.53 -20.78
N ASP A 128 -12.59 19.84 -21.26
CA ASP A 128 -12.01 20.11 -22.57
C ASP A 128 -12.97 19.63 -23.67
N PRO A 129 -13.50 20.53 -24.52
CA PRO A 129 -14.37 20.15 -25.63
C PRO A 129 -13.69 19.20 -26.62
N ALA A 130 -12.36 19.23 -26.72
CA ALA A 130 -11.61 18.31 -27.55
C ALA A 130 -11.62 16.87 -27.01
N MET A 131 -11.96 16.66 -25.74
CA MET A 131 -12.10 15.33 -25.14
C MET A 131 -13.48 14.73 -25.37
N ALA A 132 -14.53 15.55 -25.51
CA ALA A 132 -15.88 15.08 -25.74
C ALA A 132 -15.97 14.15 -26.97
N GLY A 133 -16.57 12.97 -26.78
CA GLY A 133 -16.70 11.91 -27.77
C GLY A 133 -15.47 11.03 -27.96
N LYS A 134 -14.30 11.38 -27.43
CA LYS A 134 -13.11 10.51 -27.53
C LYS A 134 -13.33 9.22 -26.73
N PRO A 135 -12.97 8.04 -27.28
CA PRO A 135 -13.06 6.80 -26.55
C PRO A 135 -11.89 6.66 -25.57
N VAL A 136 -12.21 6.42 -24.30
CA VAL A 136 -11.25 6.07 -23.25
C VAL A 136 -11.78 4.84 -22.52
N ALA A 137 -10.96 3.78 -22.39
CA ALA A 137 -11.38 2.49 -21.84
C ALA A 137 -12.64 1.91 -22.51
N GLY A 138 -12.84 2.19 -23.81
CA GLY A 138 -14.03 1.76 -24.55
C GLY A 138 -15.30 2.58 -24.31
N MET A 139 -15.24 3.66 -23.51
CA MET A 139 -16.36 4.56 -23.21
C MET A 139 -16.11 5.96 -23.81
N PRO A 140 -17.11 6.61 -24.43
CA PRO A 140 -16.96 7.98 -24.87
C PRO A 140 -16.90 8.93 -23.67
N VAL A 141 -15.95 9.86 -23.70
CA VAL A 141 -15.90 10.97 -22.74
C VAL A 141 -17.05 11.93 -23.03
N GLN A 142 -17.78 12.33 -21.99
CA GLN A 142 -18.89 13.30 -22.08
C GLN A 142 -18.42 14.66 -21.55
N HIS A 143 -19.08 15.72 -22.01
CA HIS A 143 -18.72 17.08 -21.59
C HIS A 143 -19.18 17.36 -20.15
N ALA A 144 -18.41 18.18 -19.43
CA ALA A 144 -18.70 18.54 -18.06
C ALA A 144 -20.08 19.21 -17.88
N ASP A 145 -20.65 19.84 -18.90
CA ASP A 145 -21.98 20.46 -18.83
C ASP A 145 -23.12 19.45 -18.66
N GLU A 146 -22.89 18.17 -19.01
CA GLU A 146 -23.89 17.11 -18.90
C GLU A 146 -23.82 16.36 -17.56
N LEU A 147 -22.93 16.75 -16.65
CA LEU A 147 -22.61 16.03 -15.41
C LEU A 147 -23.85 15.68 -14.57
N GLU A 148 -24.71 16.65 -14.28
CA GLU A 148 -25.90 16.45 -13.42
C GLU A 148 -26.90 15.48 -14.05
N LYS A 149 -27.09 15.58 -15.37
CA LYS A 149 -27.94 14.67 -16.13
C LYS A 149 -27.36 13.25 -16.09
N ILE A 150 -26.06 13.11 -16.33
CA ILE A 150 -25.36 11.82 -16.32
C ILE A 150 -25.45 11.15 -14.95
N ILE A 151 -25.30 11.92 -13.86
CA ILE A 151 -25.42 11.42 -12.49
C ILE A 151 -26.81 10.81 -12.27
N THR A 152 -27.85 11.53 -12.69
CA THR A 152 -29.24 11.11 -12.54
C THR A 152 -29.54 9.88 -13.41
N ASP A 153 -29.20 9.92 -14.69
CA ASP A 153 -29.51 8.87 -15.68
C ASP A 153 -28.80 7.54 -15.34
N ASN A 154 -27.62 7.59 -14.73
CA ASN A 154 -26.80 6.41 -14.43
C ASN A 154 -26.87 5.97 -12.96
N GLY A 155 -27.59 6.69 -12.09
CA GLY A 155 -27.65 6.41 -10.65
C GLY A 155 -26.27 6.45 -10.00
N VAL A 156 -25.45 7.44 -10.36
CA VAL A 156 -24.07 7.56 -9.87
C VAL A 156 -24.06 7.66 -8.34
N SER A 157 -23.29 6.76 -7.72
CA SER A 157 -23.17 6.70 -6.26
C SER A 157 -21.84 7.27 -5.77
N ILE A 158 -20.78 7.22 -6.60
CA ILE A 158 -19.43 7.65 -6.24
C ILE A 158 -18.86 8.56 -7.31
N GLY A 159 -18.31 9.70 -6.90
CA GLY A 159 -17.58 10.63 -7.75
C GLY A 159 -16.08 10.51 -7.57
N VAL A 160 -15.32 10.36 -8.65
CA VAL A 160 -13.85 10.41 -8.66
C VAL A 160 -13.42 11.74 -9.28
N ILE A 161 -12.68 12.55 -8.53
CA ILE A 161 -12.15 13.83 -8.99
C ILE A 161 -10.66 13.67 -9.30
N ALA A 162 -10.33 13.70 -10.58
CA ALA A 162 -8.97 13.63 -11.11
C ALA A 162 -8.61 14.90 -11.93
N THR A 163 -9.20 16.03 -11.55
CA THR A 163 -8.98 17.34 -12.19
C THR A 163 -7.78 18.08 -11.59
N PRO A 164 -7.28 19.14 -12.25
CA PRO A 164 -6.39 20.11 -11.61
C PRO A 164 -7.01 20.73 -10.35
N ALA A 165 -6.17 21.21 -9.43
CA ALA A 165 -6.59 21.75 -8.13
C ALA A 165 -7.62 22.88 -8.24
N GLY A 166 -7.45 23.79 -9.21
CA GLY A 166 -8.33 24.96 -9.37
C GLY A 166 -9.77 24.61 -9.76
N ALA A 167 -10.00 23.44 -10.38
CA ALA A 167 -11.34 23.00 -10.80
C ALA A 167 -12.00 22.04 -9.79
N ALA A 168 -11.23 21.46 -8.88
CA ALA A 168 -11.70 20.34 -8.06
C ALA A 168 -12.86 20.70 -7.11
N GLN A 169 -12.82 21.89 -6.51
CA GLN A 169 -13.89 22.36 -5.62
C GLN A 169 -15.22 22.55 -6.37
N GLN A 170 -15.17 23.16 -7.55
CA GLN A 170 -16.37 23.36 -8.37
C GLN A 170 -16.98 22.02 -8.81
N VAL A 171 -16.15 21.06 -9.20
CA VAL A 171 -16.61 19.70 -9.54
C VAL A 171 -17.24 19.01 -8.33
N CYS A 172 -16.62 19.12 -7.16
CA CYS A 172 -17.14 18.58 -5.90
C CYS A 172 -18.53 19.13 -5.59
N GLU A 173 -18.70 20.45 -5.65
CA GLU A 173 -19.99 21.11 -5.39
C GLU A 173 -21.08 20.62 -6.35
N ARG A 174 -20.76 20.45 -7.63
CA ARG A 174 -21.71 19.92 -8.63
C ARG A 174 -22.08 18.46 -8.37
N LEU A 175 -21.12 17.62 -8.00
CA LEU A 175 -21.38 16.22 -7.61
C LEU A 175 -22.33 16.17 -6.40
N VAL A 176 -22.05 16.97 -5.37
CA VAL A 176 -22.88 17.03 -4.16
C VAL A 176 -24.27 17.58 -4.46
N ALA A 177 -24.38 18.63 -5.27
CA ALA A 177 -25.66 19.21 -5.69
C ALA A 177 -26.53 18.21 -6.48
N ALA A 178 -25.90 17.32 -7.24
CA ALA A 178 -26.56 16.23 -7.95
C ALA A 178 -26.85 15.00 -7.06
N GLY A 179 -26.52 15.04 -5.76
CA GLY A 179 -26.84 14.00 -4.79
C GLY A 179 -25.75 12.97 -4.53
N VAL A 180 -24.55 13.14 -5.09
CA VAL A 180 -23.41 12.24 -4.82
C VAL A 180 -22.79 12.60 -3.48
N THR A 181 -22.82 11.66 -2.53
CA THR A 181 -22.31 11.86 -1.17
C THR A 181 -20.98 11.16 -0.89
N SER A 182 -20.47 10.35 -1.81
CA SER A 182 -19.19 9.66 -1.69
C SER A 182 -18.22 10.13 -2.77
N ILE A 183 -17.11 10.74 -2.36
CA ILE A 183 -16.14 11.36 -3.28
C ILE A 183 -14.73 10.83 -3.01
N LEU A 184 -14.06 10.37 -4.08
CA LEU A 184 -12.65 10.02 -4.09
C LEU A 184 -11.87 11.15 -4.78
N ASN A 185 -11.06 11.87 -4.02
CA ASN A 185 -10.34 13.04 -4.49
C ASN A 185 -8.85 12.75 -4.72
N PHE A 186 -8.42 12.84 -5.99
CA PHE A 186 -7.01 12.80 -6.40
C PHE A 186 -6.43 14.19 -6.67
N ALA A 187 -7.26 15.24 -6.69
CA ALA A 187 -6.75 16.58 -6.87
C ALA A 187 -5.87 16.99 -5.67
N PRO A 188 -4.75 17.71 -5.90
CA PRO A 188 -3.83 18.10 -4.84
C PRO A 188 -4.37 19.31 -4.05
N THR A 189 -5.59 19.20 -3.54
CA THR A 189 -6.27 20.21 -2.74
C THR A 189 -7.20 19.56 -1.73
N VAL A 190 -7.53 20.27 -0.66
CA VAL A 190 -8.54 19.87 0.32
C VAL A 190 -9.88 20.44 -0.13
N LEU A 191 -10.89 19.59 -0.21
CA LEU A 191 -12.25 19.98 -0.61
C LEU A 191 -13.05 20.39 0.61
N SER A 192 -13.86 21.44 0.45
CA SER A 192 -14.87 21.82 1.43
C SER A 192 -16.20 21.16 1.05
N VAL A 193 -16.79 20.40 1.97
CA VAL A 193 -18.04 19.67 1.76
C VAL A 193 -18.99 19.85 2.94
N PRO A 194 -20.32 19.77 2.71
CA PRO A 194 -21.30 19.80 3.79
C PRO A 194 -21.29 18.51 4.61
N ASP A 195 -21.93 18.57 5.79
CA ASP A 195 -22.13 17.39 6.63
C ASP A 195 -22.87 16.27 5.87
N GLY A 196 -22.41 15.04 6.05
CA GLY A 196 -22.98 13.86 5.38
C GLY A 196 -22.39 13.53 4.01
N VAL A 197 -21.38 14.28 3.56
CA VAL A 197 -20.57 13.95 2.38
C VAL A 197 -19.22 13.40 2.83
N ASP A 198 -18.91 12.19 2.40
CA ASP A 198 -17.65 11.52 2.68
C ASP A 198 -16.65 11.78 1.56
N VAL A 199 -15.50 12.38 1.91
CA VAL A 199 -14.39 12.61 0.97
C VAL A 199 -13.18 11.81 1.40
N ARG A 200 -12.72 10.88 0.53
CA ARG A 200 -11.41 10.24 0.70
C ARG A 200 -10.39 10.89 -0.22
N LYS A 201 -9.36 11.49 0.36
CA LYS A 201 -8.22 12.02 -0.38
C LYS A 201 -7.19 10.92 -0.67
N VAL A 202 -6.69 10.88 -1.90
CA VAL A 202 -5.53 10.07 -2.29
C VAL A 202 -4.41 10.99 -2.75
N ASP A 203 -3.28 10.96 -2.05
CA ASP A 203 -2.11 11.77 -2.36
C ASP A 203 -0.86 10.91 -2.42
N LEU A 204 -0.54 10.43 -3.63
CA LEU A 204 0.60 9.55 -3.87
C LEU A 204 1.94 10.24 -3.51
N SER A 205 1.99 11.57 -3.55
CA SER A 205 3.20 12.32 -3.23
C SER A 205 3.50 12.27 -1.73
N ILE A 206 2.46 12.38 -0.89
CA ILE A 206 2.61 12.25 0.57
C ILE A 206 3.10 10.84 0.94
N GLU A 207 2.57 9.80 0.30
CA GLU A 207 3.02 8.41 0.54
C GLU A 207 4.51 8.24 0.18
N LEU A 208 4.97 8.81 -0.93
CA LEU A 208 6.38 8.80 -1.30
C LEU A 208 7.26 9.59 -0.32
N GLN A 209 6.78 10.70 0.23
CA GLN A 209 7.50 11.47 1.26
C GLN A 209 7.69 10.65 2.55
N ILE A 210 6.66 9.90 2.96
CA ILE A 210 6.75 8.98 4.10
C ILE A 210 7.80 7.89 3.85
N LEU A 211 7.82 7.32 2.64
CA LEU A 211 8.84 6.34 2.26
C LEU A 211 10.25 6.97 2.25
N ALA A 212 10.40 8.17 1.72
CA ALA A 212 11.67 8.89 1.72
C ALA A 212 12.21 9.12 3.15
N PHE A 213 11.34 9.45 4.11
CA PHE A 213 11.71 9.57 5.52
C PHE A 213 12.24 8.24 6.10
N HIS A 214 11.59 7.11 5.79
CA HIS A 214 12.06 5.80 6.24
C HIS A 214 13.39 5.42 5.59
N GLU A 215 13.57 5.68 4.30
CA GLU A 215 14.84 5.39 3.60
C GLU A 215 15.99 6.24 4.15
N GLN A 216 15.76 7.52 4.44
CA GLN A 216 16.75 8.39 5.09
C GLN A 216 17.17 7.85 6.47
N ARG A 217 16.20 7.36 7.26
CA ARG A 217 16.49 6.77 8.57
C ARG A 217 17.29 5.47 8.48
N LYS A 218 16.92 4.56 7.57
CA LYS A 218 17.70 3.33 7.33
C LYS A 218 19.13 3.64 6.91
N ALA A 219 19.32 4.64 6.05
CA ALA A 219 20.65 5.08 5.64
C ALA A 219 21.46 5.68 6.80
N GLY A 220 20.82 6.47 7.68
CA GLY A 220 21.46 7.05 8.86
C GLY A 220 21.79 6.00 9.94
N GLU A 221 20.90 5.03 10.17
CA GLU A 221 21.13 3.90 11.09
C GLU A 221 22.22 2.96 10.54
N GLY A 222 22.26 2.75 9.23
CA GLY A 222 23.33 2.02 8.54
C GLY A 222 24.69 2.71 8.69
N ALA A 223 24.77 4.02 8.45
CA ALA A 223 25.99 4.79 8.61
C ALA A 223 26.47 4.84 10.09
N ALA A 224 25.55 4.92 11.05
CA ALA A 224 25.89 4.86 12.47
C ALA A 224 26.38 3.47 12.91
N ALA A 225 25.78 2.39 12.39
CA ALA A 225 26.22 1.03 12.65
C ALA A 225 27.60 0.75 12.03
N GLU A 226 27.87 1.26 10.82
CA GLU A 226 29.16 1.12 10.14
C GLU A 226 30.27 1.91 10.86
N ALA A 227 29.96 3.11 11.36
CA ALA A 227 30.86 3.92 12.18
C ALA A 227 31.15 3.26 13.54
N ALA A 228 30.15 2.64 14.18
CA ALA A 228 30.34 1.89 15.42
C ALA A 228 31.23 0.65 15.21
N LEU A 229 31.01 -0.10 14.11
CA LEU A 229 31.83 -1.25 13.77
C LEU A 229 33.28 -0.87 13.42
N ALA A 230 33.47 0.29 12.77
CA ALA A 230 34.79 0.84 12.49
C ALA A 230 35.52 1.29 13.77
N ALA A 231 34.81 1.88 14.74
CA ALA A 231 35.37 2.25 16.04
C ALA A 231 35.78 1.03 16.88
N GLU A 232 34.98 -0.05 16.86
CA GLU A 232 35.34 -1.32 17.52
C GLU A 232 36.57 -1.99 16.87
N ARG A 233 36.68 -1.94 15.53
CA ARG A 233 37.86 -2.43 14.81
C ARG A 233 39.11 -1.60 15.09
N GLY A 234 38.98 -0.27 15.19
CA GLY A 234 40.09 0.60 15.59
C GLY A 234 40.57 0.37 17.02
N SER A 235 39.64 0.04 17.94
CA SER A 235 39.99 -0.32 19.32
C SER A 235 40.68 -1.69 19.41
N ALA A 236 40.34 -2.65 18.55
CA ALA A 236 40.96 -3.97 18.53
C ALA A 236 42.42 -3.95 18.00
N VAL A 237 42.74 -3.04 17.06
CA VAL A 237 44.11 -2.86 16.55
C VAL A 237 45.06 -2.33 17.64
N HIS A 238 44.59 -1.42 18.51
CA HIS A 238 45.39 -0.93 19.63
C HIS A 238 45.62 -1.95 20.75
N VAL A 239 44.77 -2.98 20.88
CA VAL A 239 45.02 -4.08 21.82
C VAL A 239 46.02 -5.08 21.24
N ALA A 240 46.00 -5.31 19.91
CA ALA A 240 46.97 -6.20 19.26
C ALA A 240 48.40 -5.64 19.28
N ASP A 241 48.58 -4.34 19.02
CA ASP A 241 49.90 -3.68 19.10
C ASP A 241 50.48 -3.64 20.52
N ALA A 242 49.64 -3.75 21.56
CA ALA A 242 50.08 -3.78 22.96
C ALA A 242 50.52 -5.19 23.42
N VAL A 243 50.10 -6.25 22.73
CA VAL A 243 50.46 -7.64 23.07
C VAL A 243 51.75 -8.09 22.38
N GLU A 244 52.13 -7.48 21.25
CA GLU A 244 53.42 -7.77 20.58
C GLU A 244 54.64 -7.11 21.26
N ALA A 245 54.44 -6.19 22.20
CA ALA A 245 55.53 -5.49 22.90
C ALA A 245 55.99 -6.16 24.21
N ASP A 246 55.34 -7.23 24.68
CA ASP A 246 55.65 -7.90 25.96
C ASP A 246 56.24 -9.32 25.81
N ALA A 247 56.61 -9.72 24.59
CA ALA A 247 57.18 -11.05 24.30
C ALA A 247 58.68 -11.01 23.90
N ALA A 248 59.41 -9.99 24.35
CA ALA A 248 60.85 -9.85 24.12
C ALA A 248 61.65 -9.95 25.43
N ASP A 249 61.55 -11.09 26.12
CA ASP A 249 62.61 -11.54 27.05
C ASP A 249 62.50 -13.06 27.29
N ALA A 250 63.22 -13.85 26.50
CA ALA A 250 63.69 -15.21 26.82
C ALA A 250 64.54 -15.78 25.66
N ASP A 251 65.84 -15.52 25.70
CA ASP A 251 66.87 -16.18 24.90
C ASP A 251 67.02 -17.66 25.31
N VAL A 252 66.92 -18.59 24.35
CA VAL A 252 67.47 -19.96 24.44
C VAL A 252 68.17 -20.32 23.13
N ASP A 253 69.50 -20.27 23.21
CA ASP A 253 70.54 -21.14 22.63
C ASP A 253 70.16 -22.18 21.54
N ALA A 254 70.75 -22.02 20.34
CA ALA A 254 71.22 -23.10 19.43
C ALA A 254 71.76 -22.53 18.08
N PRO A 255 72.66 -23.26 17.37
CA PRO A 255 73.79 -22.64 16.65
C PRO A 255 73.72 -22.55 15.11
N GLU A 256 74.69 -21.80 14.60
CA GLU A 256 75.19 -21.57 13.22
C GLU A 256 75.06 -22.77 12.26
N ALA A 257 74.40 -22.61 11.10
CA ALA A 257 74.92 -22.13 9.81
C ALA A 257 75.70 -23.20 9.00
N ASP A 258 75.15 -23.58 7.84
CA ASP A 258 75.96 -23.65 6.62
C ASP A 258 75.12 -23.47 5.35
N SER A 259 75.86 -22.98 4.38
CA SER A 259 75.66 -22.34 3.10
C SER A 259 74.90 -23.05 1.98
N ALA A 260 74.60 -22.22 0.98
CA ALA A 260 74.91 -22.41 -0.44
C ALA A 260 73.70 -22.28 -1.38
N ALA A 261 73.64 -21.09 -1.97
CA ALA A 261 73.27 -20.76 -3.34
C ALA A 261 72.94 -21.93 -4.29
N ALA A 262 71.83 -21.79 -5.05
CA ALA A 262 71.91 -21.61 -6.50
C ALA A 262 70.53 -21.36 -7.13
N SER A 263 70.50 -20.32 -7.95
CA SER A 263 69.51 -19.97 -8.96
C SER A 263 69.22 -21.11 -9.94
N ARG A 264 67.97 -21.24 -10.42
CA ARG A 264 67.59 -21.14 -11.86
C ARG A 264 66.20 -21.72 -12.22
N LYS A 265 65.48 -20.93 -13.03
CA LYS A 265 64.66 -21.30 -14.22
C LYS A 265 63.21 -21.83 -14.01
N GLY A 266 62.24 -21.11 -14.61
CA GLY A 266 60.88 -21.61 -14.91
C GLY A 266 60.88 -22.58 -16.11
N PRO A 267 59.83 -22.66 -16.97
CA PRO A 267 58.50 -22.02 -16.97
C PRO A 267 57.35 -23.04 -17.31
N ASP A 268 56.21 -22.49 -17.77
CA ASP A 268 55.14 -23.12 -18.58
C ASP A 268 54.06 -23.98 -17.92
N GLY A 269 52.82 -23.76 -18.38
CA GLY A 269 51.72 -24.70 -18.17
C GLY A 269 50.29 -24.14 -18.32
N ASP A 270 49.94 -23.72 -19.53
CA ASP A 270 48.65 -23.89 -20.22
C ASP A 270 47.27 -23.73 -19.54
N VAL A 271 46.47 -22.86 -20.18
CA VAL A 271 44.99 -22.81 -20.28
C VAL A 271 44.45 -24.06 -21.04
N PRO A 272 43.14 -24.41 -21.14
CA PRO A 272 42.01 -23.50 -21.44
C PRO A 272 40.60 -23.85 -20.90
N ALA A 273 39.69 -22.92 -21.21
CA ALA A 273 38.24 -22.86 -21.02
C ALA A 273 37.43 -24.00 -21.66
N VAL A 274 36.25 -24.32 -21.08
CA VAL A 274 35.02 -24.77 -21.79
C VAL A 274 33.76 -24.48 -20.94
N MET A 275 32.84 -23.67 -21.47
CA MET A 275 31.36 -23.78 -21.34
C MET A 275 30.82 -24.48 -22.62
N PRO A 276 29.52 -24.79 -22.84
CA PRO A 276 28.30 -24.62 -22.02
C PRO A 276 27.35 -25.86 -22.02
N ALA A 277 26.22 -25.75 -21.31
CA ALA A 277 24.85 -25.76 -21.86
C ALA A 277 23.86 -25.31 -20.77
#